data_AF-A0A976D0C6-F1
#
_entry.id   AF-A0A976D0C6-F1
#
_cell.length_a   1.000
_cell.length_b   1.000
_cell.length_c   1.000
_cell.angle_alpha   90.00
_cell.angle_beta   90.00
_cell.angle_gamma   90.00
#
_symmetry.space_group_name_H-M   'P 1'
#
loop_
_entity.id
_entity.type
_entity.pdbx_description
1 polymer ?
#
loop_
_entity_poly.entity_id
_entity_poly.type
_entity_poly.pdbx_seq_one_letter_code
_entity_poly.pdbx_strand_id
1 'polypeptide(L)'
;GKKPDQLLSIRDGKDPQHYQFFLSINKAGSSCKGELKGEMVMSAPNKGLFSQNGDACQVVFQFSKNSVQVTEQGSCGNHRGMKCSFNDLYTRRKAN
;
A
#
# COMPACT_ATOMS: atom_id res chain seq x y z
N GLY A 1 6.61 -23.97 -5.44
CA GLY A 1 7.02 -22.93 -4.48
C GLY A 1 5.82 -22.06 -4.15
N LYS A 2 5.56 -21.80 -2.86
CA LYS A 2 4.45 -20.95 -2.40
C LYS A 2 4.73 -19.51 -2.85
N LYS A 3 3.85 -18.91 -3.68
CA LYS A 3 4.00 -17.50 -4.07
C LYS A 3 3.96 -16.63 -2.80
N PRO A 4 4.74 -15.55 -2.71
CA PRO A 4 4.59 -14.59 -1.63
C PRO A 4 3.15 -14.05 -1.63
N ASP A 5 2.50 -14.10 -0.46
CA ASP A 5 1.12 -13.66 -0.29
C ASP A 5 1.14 -12.16 0.01
N GLN A 6 1.29 -11.37 -1.06
CA GLN A 6 1.17 -9.91 -1.03
C GLN A 6 -0.22 -9.53 -1.54
N LEU A 7 -0.95 -8.76 -0.75
CA LEU A 7 -2.31 -8.34 -1.03
C LEU A 7 -2.44 -6.83 -0.84
N LEU A 8 -2.91 -6.16 -1.88
CA LEU A 8 -3.42 -4.80 -1.82
C LEU A 8 -4.91 -4.83 -2.16
N SER A 9 -5.74 -4.38 -1.23
CA SER A 9 -7.17 -4.17 -1.41
C SER A 9 -7.46 -2.68 -1.32
N ILE A 10 -8.22 -2.16 -2.28
CA ILE A 10 -8.63 -0.76 -2.33
C ILE A 10 -10.15 -0.74 -2.52
N ARG A 11 -10.86 0.10 -1.76
CA ARG A 11 -12.31 0.28 -1.80
C ARG A 11 -12.65 1.75 -1.78
N ASP A 12 -13.82 2.09 -2.30
CA ASP A 12 -14.37 3.44 -2.21
C ASP A 12 -14.52 3.86 -0.74
N GLY A 13 -14.19 5.10 -0.45
CA GLY A 13 -14.31 5.69 0.89
C GLY A 13 -15.58 6.52 1.04
N LYS A 14 -15.50 7.54 1.88
CA LYS A 14 -16.65 8.41 2.21
C LYS A 14 -17.10 9.31 1.05
N ASP A 15 -16.23 9.59 0.09
CA ASP A 15 -16.50 10.43 -1.08
C ASP A 15 -15.52 10.10 -2.23
N PRO A 16 -15.68 10.68 -3.44
CA PRO A 16 -14.84 10.36 -4.60
C PRO A 16 -13.35 10.68 -4.48
N GLN A 17 -12.94 11.45 -3.48
CA GLN A 17 -11.53 11.77 -3.22
C GLN A 17 -10.90 10.87 -2.16
N HIS A 18 -11.69 10.07 -1.44
CA HIS A 18 -11.22 9.24 -0.35
C HIS A 18 -11.40 7.76 -0.68
N TYR A 19 -10.35 6.98 -0.44
CA TYR A 19 -10.36 5.54 -0.67
C TYR A 19 -9.79 4.83 0.54
N GLN A 20 -10.43 3.74 0.93
CA GLN A 20 -9.91 2.86 1.97
C GLN A 20 -8.98 1.83 1.35
N PHE A 21 -7.86 1.56 2.01
CA PHE A 21 -6.93 0.52 1.58
C PHE A 21 -6.56 -0.43 2.71
N PHE A 22 -6.22 -1.65 2.32
CA PHE A 22 -5.58 -2.65 3.16
C PHE A 22 -4.42 -3.26 2.38
N LEU A 23 -3.24 -3.21 2.97
CA LEU A 23 -1.99 -3.70 2.41
C LEU A 23 -1.38 -4.72 3.37
N SER A 24 -1.21 -5.94 2.91
CA SER A 24 -0.58 -7.03 3.66
C SER A 24 0.58 -7.59 2.85
N ILE A 25 1.76 -7.63 3.47
CA ILE A 25 2.96 -8.25 2.92
C ILE A 25 3.34 -9.47 3.75
N ASN A 26 3.46 -10.62 3.09
CA ASN A 26 4.00 -11.84 3.67
C ASN A 26 5.01 -12.46 2.69
N LYS A 27 6.27 -12.04 2.82
CA LYS A 27 7.36 -12.57 1.98
C LYS A 27 7.83 -13.91 2.54
N ALA A 28 7.39 -15.00 1.91
CA ALA A 28 7.79 -16.36 2.26
C ALA A 28 9.33 -16.50 2.28
N GLY A 29 9.87 -17.07 3.36
CA GLY A 29 11.32 -17.22 3.55
C GLY A 29 12.04 -15.99 4.15
N SER A 30 11.30 -14.94 4.53
CA SER A 30 11.83 -13.78 5.25
C SER A 30 11.03 -13.53 6.54
N SER A 31 11.61 -12.81 7.50
CA SER A 31 10.89 -12.30 8.68
C SER A 31 10.04 -11.04 8.38
N CYS A 32 9.94 -10.64 7.11
CA CYS A 32 9.15 -9.48 6.69
C CYS A 32 7.67 -9.84 6.57
N LYS A 33 6.93 -9.53 7.65
CA LYS A 33 5.48 -9.51 7.69
C LYS A 33 5.03 -8.12 8.14
N GLY A 34 4.04 -7.58 7.46
CA GLY A 34 3.51 -6.28 7.80
C GLY A 34 2.14 -6.03 7.23
N GLU A 35 1.37 -5.25 7.96
CA GLU A 35 0.03 -4.84 7.58
C GLU A 35 -0.06 -3.33 7.72
N LEU A 36 -0.65 -2.68 6.71
CA LEU A 36 -0.96 -1.26 6.71
C LEU A 36 -2.39 -1.09 6.21
N LYS A 37 -3.19 -0.34 6.97
CA LYS A 37 -4.56 0.00 6.60
C LYS A 37 -4.81 1.47 6.88
N GLY A 38 -5.65 2.09 6.07
CA GLY A 38 -5.96 3.50 6.23
C GLY A 38 -6.88 4.03 5.15
N GLU A 39 -7.09 5.33 5.20
CA GLU A 39 -7.78 6.10 4.17
C GLU A 39 -6.73 6.92 3.41
N MET A 40 -6.61 6.69 2.11
CA MET A 40 -5.83 7.56 1.23
C MET A 40 -6.71 8.64 0.62
N VAL A 41 -6.12 9.80 0.37
CA VAL A 41 -6.75 10.94 -0.28
C VAL A 41 -6.15 11.13 -1.67
N MET A 42 -7.00 11.31 -2.68
CA MET A 42 -6.56 11.56 -4.05
C MET A 42 -5.99 12.98 -4.18
N SER A 43 -4.70 13.06 -4.48
CA SER A 43 -3.99 14.31 -4.78
C SER A 43 -4.01 14.67 -6.28
N ALA A 44 -4.23 13.68 -7.14
CA ALA A 44 -4.38 13.82 -8.59
C ALA A 44 -5.23 12.65 -9.12
N PRO A 45 -5.73 12.69 -10.38
CA PRO A 45 -6.63 11.66 -10.92
C PRO A 45 -6.14 10.22 -10.81
N ASN A 46 -4.83 10.00 -10.78
CA ASN A 46 -4.20 8.70 -10.68
C ASN A 46 -3.21 8.60 -9.50
N LYS A 47 -3.29 9.51 -8.51
CA LYS A 47 -2.34 9.57 -7.40
C LYS A 47 -3.05 9.75 -6.05
N GLY A 48 -3.01 8.69 -5.23
CA GLY A 48 -3.47 8.70 -3.84
C GLY A 48 -2.32 8.88 -2.85
N LEU A 49 -2.60 9.54 -1.73
CA LEU A 49 -1.65 9.77 -0.64
C LEU A 49 -2.26 9.31 0.68
N PHE A 50 -1.50 8.52 1.43
CA PHE A 50 -1.78 8.22 2.82
C PHE A 50 -0.67 8.81 3.69
N SER A 51 -1.05 9.49 4.76
CA SER A 51 -0.14 10.00 5.78
C SER A 51 -0.75 9.70 7.15
N GLN A 52 0.07 9.20 8.08
CA GLN A 52 -0.38 9.01 9.45
C GLN A 52 -0.04 10.26 10.27
N ASN A 53 -1.05 10.85 10.92
CA ASN A 53 -0.90 12.07 11.71
C ASN A 53 0.25 11.94 12.73
N GLY A 54 1.25 12.81 12.62
CA GLY A 54 2.40 12.87 13.53
C GLY A 54 3.63 12.04 13.11
N ASP A 55 3.59 11.33 11.99
CA ASP A 55 4.73 10.57 11.47
C ASP A 55 5.18 11.11 10.09
N ALA A 56 6.48 11.10 9.81
CA ALA A 56 7.04 11.50 8.51
C ALA A 56 6.79 10.44 7.40
N CYS A 57 6.05 9.40 7.73
CA CYS A 57 5.70 8.29 6.87
C CYS A 57 4.54 8.65 5.93
N GLN A 58 4.84 8.81 4.64
CA GLN A 58 3.84 8.94 3.59
C GLN A 58 3.87 7.72 2.67
N VAL A 59 2.69 7.24 2.28
CA VAL A 59 2.54 6.18 1.27
C VAL A 59 1.82 6.75 0.07
N VAL A 60 2.48 6.65 -1.08
CA VAL A 60 2.01 7.12 -2.38
C VAL A 60 1.49 5.93 -3.16
N PHE A 61 0.28 6.06 -3.67
CA PHE A 61 -0.37 5.09 -4.54
C PHE A 61 -0.47 5.70 -5.94
N GLN A 62 0.30 5.17 -6.88
CA GLN A 62 0.26 5.58 -8.28
C GLN A 62 -0.53 4.57 -9.09
N PHE A 63 -1.72 4.97 -9.50
CA PHE A 63 -2.64 4.13 -10.28
C PHE A 63 -2.25 4.12 -11.75
N SER A 64 -2.30 2.93 -12.33
CA SER A 64 -2.20 2.65 -13.75
C SER A 64 -3.37 1.76 -14.18
N LYS A 65 -3.50 1.49 -15.49
CA LYS A 65 -4.67 0.82 -16.08
C LYS A 65 -5.05 -0.51 -15.38
N ASN A 66 -4.07 -1.29 -14.95
CA ASN A 66 -4.28 -2.58 -14.30
C ASN A 66 -3.35 -2.82 -13.11
N SER A 67 -2.66 -1.79 -12.62
CA SER A 67 -1.70 -1.93 -11.55
C SER A 67 -1.68 -0.69 -10.65
N VAL A 68 -1.20 -0.88 -9.43
CA VAL A 68 -0.97 0.18 -8.47
C VAL A 68 0.47 0.05 -7.99
N GLN A 69 1.27 1.08 -8.25
CA GLN A 69 2.60 1.20 -7.68
C GLN A 69 2.45 1.82 -6.29
N VAL A 70 2.91 1.11 -5.26
CA VAL A 70 2.99 1.63 -3.89
C VAL A 70 4.41 2.09 -3.65
N THR A 71 4.58 3.28 -3.09
CA THR A 71 5.87 3.83 -2.71
C THR A 71 5.77 4.52 -1.37
N GLU A 72 6.64 4.15 -0.46
CA GLU A 72 6.84 4.83 0.81
C GLU A 72 7.84 5.97 0.62
N GLN A 73 7.44 7.16 1.03
CA GLN A 73 8.31 8.30 1.18
C GLN A 73 8.63 8.43 2.68
N GLY A 74 9.91 8.29 3.02
CA GLY A 74 10.39 8.23 4.40
C GLY A 74 10.74 6.81 4.86
N SER A 75 10.96 6.63 6.18
CA SER A 75 11.35 5.36 6.80
C SER A 75 10.17 4.64 7.47
N CYS A 76 9.02 4.58 6.80
CA CYS A 76 7.78 3.97 7.30
C CYS A 76 7.93 2.56 7.89
N GLY A 77 8.66 1.68 7.22
CA GLY A 77 8.96 0.33 7.71
C GLY A 77 9.90 0.31 8.91
N ASN A 78 10.91 1.19 8.91
CA ASN A 78 11.91 1.27 9.98
C ASN A 78 11.32 1.79 11.30
N HIS A 79 10.32 2.69 11.25
CA HIS A 79 9.60 3.16 12.43
C HIS A 79 8.72 2.09 13.10
N ARG A 80 8.33 1.04 12.37
CA ARG A 80 7.47 -0.05 12.87
C ARG A 80 8.23 -1.32 13.26
N GLY A 81 9.56 -1.25 13.37
CA GLY A 81 10.41 -2.41 13.66
C GLY A 81 10.47 -3.43 12.53
N MET A 82 10.03 -3.06 11.32
CA MET A 82 10.05 -3.91 10.15
C MET A 82 11.27 -3.60 9.27
N LYS A 83 12.10 -4.62 8.98
CA LYS A 83 13.25 -4.50 8.05
C LYS A 83 12.82 -4.51 6.56
N CYS A 84 11.62 -4.05 6.25
CA CYS A 84 11.12 -4.08 4.88
C CYS A 84 10.23 -2.91 4.53
N SER A 85 10.36 -2.47 3.28
CA SER A 85 9.52 -1.44 2.69
C SER A 85 8.24 -2.06 2.10
N PHE A 86 7.20 -1.25 2.04
CA PHE A 86 5.95 -1.54 1.35
C PHE A 86 6.02 -1.21 -0.15
N ASN A 87 7.19 -0.80 -0.64
CA ASN A 87 7.45 -0.51 -2.05
C ASN A 87 7.26 -1.77 -2.90
N ASP A 88 6.19 -1.80 -3.69
CA ASP A 88 5.92 -2.89 -4.62
C ASP A 88 4.92 -2.47 -5.71
N LEU A 89 4.84 -3.27 -6.76
CA LEU A 89 3.90 -3.12 -7.87
C LEU A 89 2.80 -4.18 -7.77
N TYR A 90 1.57 -3.74 -7.49
CA TYR A 90 0.41 -4.62 -7.35
C TYR A 90 -0.39 -4.62 -8.65
N THR A 91 -0.26 -5.70 -9.43
CA THR A 91 -1.09 -5.92 -10.62
C THR A 91 -2.42 -6.54 -10.24
N ARG A 92 -3.53 -5.99 -10.75
CA ARG A 92 -4.88 -6.51 -10.55
C ARG A 92 -4.93 -7.97 -11.00
N ARG A 93 -5.22 -8.87 -10.08
CA ARG A 93 -5.54 -10.25 -10.42
C ARG A 93 -6.92 -10.26 -11.08
N LYS A 94 -7.09 -11.03 -12.16
CA LYS A 94 -8.43 -11.31 -12.69
C LYS A 94 -9.24 -11.95 -11.58
N ALA A 95 -10.42 -11.40 -11.31
CA ALA A 95 -11.45 -12.14 -10.58
C ALA A 95 -11.89 -13.25 -11.54
N ASN A 96 -11.52 -14.50 -11.22
CA ASN A 96 -12.07 -15.67 -11.88
C ASN A 96 -13.50 -15.89 -11.37
#